data_AF-X1GC61-F1
#
_entry.id   AF-X1GC61-F1
#
_cell.length_a   1.000
_cell.length_b   1.000
_cell.length_c   1.000
_cell.angle_alpha   90.00
_cell.angle_beta   90.00
_cell.angle_gamma   90.00
#
_symmetry.space_group_name_H-M   'P 1'
#
loop_
_entity.id
_entity.type
_entity.pdbx_description
1 polymer ?
#
loop_
_entity_poly.entity_id
_entity_poly.type
_entity_poly.pdbx_seq_one_letter_code
_entity_poly.pdbx_strand_id
1 'polypeptide(L)'
;NKVAHFAEMLLSRGAESFDLEPGGEEDDPNSENLRLKIVYDLNNAEVEKKIIPWLKNYETYGYAVLCVPWKLVEEKQKIGEDKYKDIVIFDGPDIENVDVIKFLSDPFSKDLTSWKIFQKDNVPATYLRQKEKEGIYINIKELKDTSYPEFFKQSPLTAPKDSVELLEYHGLVPQRLIEG
;
A
#
# COMPACT_ATOMS: atom_id res chain seq x y z
N ASN A 1 22.49 8.36 -15.12
CA ASN A 1 21.42 8.26 -14.11
C ASN A 1 20.75 6.90 -14.27
N LYS A 2 21.16 5.87 -13.49
CA LYS A 2 20.82 4.46 -13.78
C LYS A 2 19.33 4.16 -13.58
N VAL A 3 18.68 4.80 -12.59
CA VAL A 3 17.24 4.68 -12.32
C VAL A 3 16.39 5.14 -13.50
N ALA A 4 16.74 6.28 -14.10
CA ALA A 4 16.03 6.77 -15.28
C ALA A 4 16.12 5.78 -16.44
N HIS A 5 17.28 5.16 -16.64
CA HIS A 5 17.49 4.16 -17.68
C HIS A 5 16.76 2.83 -17.39
N PHE A 6 16.72 2.37 -16.13
CA PHE A 6 15.93 1.18 -15.74
C PHE A 6 14.43 1.41 -15.86
N ALA A 7 13.96 2.60 -15.47
CA ALA A 7 12.58 3.01 -15.68
C ALA A 7 12.26 3.05 -17.17
N GLU A 8 13.10 3.70 -17.99
CA GLU A 8 12.98 3.68 -19.45
C GLU A 8 12.96 2.24 -19.99
N MET A 9 13.83 1.33 -19.53
CA MET A 9 13.81 -0.07 -19.97
C MET A 9 12.51 -0.80 -19.60
N LEU A 10 12.04 -0.67 -18.36
CA LEU A 10 10.78 -1.27 -17.89
C LEU A 10 9.56 -0.72 -18.62
N LEU A 11 9.61 0.54 -19.06
CA LEU A 11 8.51 1.23 -19.72
C LEU A 11 8.61 1.20 -21.25
N SER A 12 9.79 0.99 -21.83
CA SER A 12 10.06 1.06 -23.28
C SER A 12 9.46 -0.07 -24.09
N ARG A 13 9.11 -1.20 -23.45
CA ARG A 13 8.38 -2.31 -24.08
C ARG A 13 6.88 -2.30 -23.80
N GLY A 14 6.37 -1.30 -23.09
CA GLY A 14 5.05 -1.35 -22.47
C GLY A 14 4.98 -2.43 -21.38
N ALA A 15 3.97 -2.35 -20.53
CA ALA A 15 3.76 -3.31 -19.44
C ALA A 15 3.33 -4.73 -19.89
N GLU A 16 3.59 -5.10 -21.14
CA GLU A 16 3.14 -6.33 -21.82
C GLU A 16 3.82 -7.63 -21.31
N SER A 17 4.54 -7.60 -20.18
CA SER A 17 5.35 -8.75 -19.71
C SER A 17 5.12 -9.17 -18.25
N PHE A 18 4.02 -8.75 -17.63
CA PHE A 18 3.65 -9.26 -16.31
C PHE A 18 2.82 -10.54 -16.44
N ASP A 19 3.45 -11.67 -16.16
CA ASP A 19 2.74 -12.93 -15.91
C ASP A 19 2.30 -12.96 -14.44
N LEU A 20 1.00 -13.08 -14.20
CA LEU A 20 0.41 -13.30 -12.89
C LEU A 20 -0.23 -14.68 -12.89
N GLU A 21 0.31 -15.59 -12.08
CA GLU A 21 -0.32 -16.88 -11.83
C GLU A 21 -1.41 -16.71 -10.76
N PRO A 22 -2.64 -17.17 -11.00
CA PRO A 22 -3.68 -17.15 -9.97
C PRO A 22 -3.33 -18.10 -8.82
N GLY A 23 -3.76 -17.76 -7.60
CA GLY A 23 -3.60 -18.62 -6.42
C GLY A 23 -4.45 -19.89 -6.46
N GLY A 24 -5.54 -19.87 -7.22
CA GLY A 24 -6.45 -20.98 -7.53
C GLY A 24 -7.38 -20.63 -8.71
N GLU A 25 -8.13 -21.61 -9.24
CA GLU A 25 -9.01 -21.40 -10.43
C GLU A 25 -10.07 -20.31 -10.22
N GLU A 26 -10.49 -20.09 -8.98
CA GLU A 26 -11.46 -19.05 -8.58
C GLU A 26 -10.90 -17.62 -8.62
N ASP A 27 -9.57 -17.48 -8.58
CA ASP A 27 -8.87 -16.20 -8.62
C ASP A 27 -8.50 -15.76 -10.05
N ASP A 28 -8.69 -16.62 -11.05
CA ASP A 28 -8.29 -16.36 -12.45
C ASP A 28 -8.90 -15.08 -13.06
N PRO A 29 -10.18 -14.73 -12.80
CA PRO A 29 -10.73 -13.45 -13.24
C PRO A 29 -10.10 -12.25 -12.52
N ASN A 30 -9.70 -12.42 -11.25
CA ASN A 30 -9.12 -11.36 -10.43
C ASN A 30 -7.64 -11.15 -10.74
N SER A 31 -6.89 -12.21 -11.03
CA SER A 31 -5.49 -12.15 -11.49
C SER A 31 -5.38 -11.43 -12.84
N GLU A 32 -6.31 -11.69 -13.76
CA GLU A 32 -6.34 -11.00 -15.05
C GLU A 32 -6.71 -9.52 -14.89
N ASN A 33 -7.70 -9.18 -14.07
CA ASN A 33 -8.04 -7.79 -13.76
C ASN A 33 -6.86 -7.06 -13.10
N LEU A 34 -6.15 -7.73 -12.19
CA LEU A 34 -4.94 -7.23 -11.57
C LEU A 34 -3.82 -7.00 -12.59
N ARG A 35 -3.61 -7.93 -13.52
CA ARG A 35 -2.64 -7.79 -14.62
C ARG A 35 -2.95 -6.57 -15.48
N LEU A 36 -4.19 -6.44 -15.95
CA LEU A 36 -4.65 -5.32 -16.75
C LEU A 36 -4.49 -3.98 -16.01
N LYS A 37 -4.67 -3.97 -14.69
CA LYS A 37 -4.47 -2.78 -13.87
C LYS A 37 -3.00 -2.43 -13.67
N ILE A 38 -2.13 -3.40 -13.37
CA ILE A 38 -0.68 -3.17 -13.31
C ILE A 38 -0.21 -2.61 -14.64
N VAL A 39 -0.68 -3.17 -15.75
CA VAL A 39 -0.42 -2.67 -17.10
C VAL A 39 -0.93 -1.24 -17.27
N TYR A 40 -2.16 -0.95 -16.84
CA TYR A 40 -2.75 0.38 -16.88
C TYR A 40 -1.97 1.41 -16.05
N ASP A 41 -1.54 1.06 -14.84
CA ASP A 41 -0.77 1.95 -13.94
C ASP A 41 0.64 2.22 -14.45
N LEU A 42 1.24 1.22 -15.09
CA LEU A 42 2.53 1.35 -15.75
C LEU A 42 2.44 2.15 -17.06
N ASN A 43 1.31 2.06 -17.75
CA ASN A 43 1.06 2.80 -18.99
C ASN A 43 0.52 4.23 -18.74
N ASN A 44 -0.06 4.50 -17.55
CA ASN A 44 -0.48 5.83 -17.13
C ASN A 44 0.58 6.52 -16.26
N ALA A 45 0.45 7.84 -16.14
CA ALA A 45 1.43 8.74 -15.53
C ALA A 45 1.67 8.58 -14.00
N GLU A 46 1.39 7.42 -13.41
CA GLU A 46 1.71 7.13 -12.01
C GLU A 46 3.07 6.46 -11.82
N VAL A 47 3.75 6.10 -12.91
CA VAL A 47 5.15 5.61 -12.92
C VAL A 47 6.06 6.45 -12.01
N GLU A 48 6.00 7.78 -12.14
CA GLU A 48 6.88 8.66 -11.36
C GLU A 48 6.60 8.61 -9.86
N LYS A 49 5.33 8.42 -9.49
CA LYS A 49 4.89 8.39 -8.09
C LYS A 49 5.00 7.01 -7.46
N LYS A 50 4.82 5.95 -8.24
CA LYS A 50 4.66 4.57 -7.76
C LYS A 50 5.81 3.65 -8.13
N ILE A 51 6.42 3.80 -9.30
CA ILE A 51 7.46 2.87 -9.77
C ILE A 51 8.86 3.43 -9.54
N ILE A 52 9.07 4.73 -9.75
CA ILE A 52 10.39 5.34 -9.50
C ILE A 52 10.85 5.16 -8.05
N PRO A 53 10.02 5.38 -7.01
CA PRO A 53 10.46 5.13 -5.64
C PRO A 53 10.85 3.67 -5.39
N TRP A 54 10.09 2.72 -5.96
CA TRP A 54 10.41 1.30 -5.89
C TRP A 54 11.77 0.97 -6.52
N LEU A 55 12.04 1.49 -7.72
CA LEU A 55 13.33 1.30 -8.40
C LEU A 55 14.49 1.94 -7.63
N LYS A 56 14.25 3.10 -7.00
CA LYS A 56 15.26 3.73 -6.13
C LYS A 56 15.56 2.87 -4.91
N ASN A 57 14.55 2.26 -4.30
CA ASN A 57 14.75 1.33 -3.19
C ASN A 57 15.59 0.13 -3.64
N TYR A 58 15.30 -0.43 -4.82
CA TYR A 58 16.08 -1.55 -5.37
C TYR A 58 17.54 -1.16 -5.61
N GLU A 59 17.81 -0.01 -6.23
CA GLU A 59 19.18 0.46 -6.45
C GLU A 59 19.93 0.71 -5.12
N THR A 60 19.22 1.24 -4.11
CA THR A 60 19.83 1.63 -2.84
C THR A 60 20.09 0.43 -1.93
N TYR A 61 19.14 -0.49 -1.83
CA TYR A 61 19.13 -1.57 -0.83
C TYR A 61 19.34 -2.97 -1.44
N GLY A 62 19.34 -3.09 -2.76
CA GLY A 62 19.45 -4.37 -3.47
C GLY A 62 18.15 -5.17 -3.55
N TYR A 63 17.06 -4.68 -2.96
CA TYR A 63 15.72 -5.25 -3.03
C TYR A 63 14.67 -4.14 -2.89
N ALA A 64 13.45 -4.42 -3.35
CA ALA A 64 12.32 -3.50 -3.19
C ALA A 64 11.00 -4.27 -3.17
N VAL A 65 10.03 -3.76 -2.43
CA VAL A 65 8.73 -4.41 -2.20
C VAL A 65 7.62 -3.44 -2.59
N LEU A 66 6.59 -3.97 -3.24
CA LEU A 66 5.32 -3.28 -3.52
C LEU A 66 4.20 -4.01 -2.79
N CYS A 67 3.25 -3.24 -2.28
CA CYS A 67 1.97 -3.74 -1.80
C CYS A 67 0.90 -3.43 -2.85
N VAL A 68 -0.04 -4.36 -3.05
CA VAL A 68 -1.16 -4.16 -3.97
C VAL A 68 -2.49 -4.23 -3.21
N PRO A 69 -2.86 -3.18 -2.45
CA PRO A 69 -4.14 -3.14 -1.76
C PRO A 69 -5.31 -2.94 -2.73
N TRP A 70 -6.51 -3.34 -2.30
CA TRP A 70 -7.74 -2.88 -2.94
C TRP A 70 -8.04 -1.44 -2.51
N LYS A 71 -8.47 -0.60 -3.45
CA LYS A 71 -8.79 0.80 -3.21
C LYS A 71 -10.12 1.18 -3.83
N LEU A 72 -10.94 1.81 -3.01
CA LEU A 72 -12.20 2.42 -3.38
C LEU A 72 -12.07 3.94 -3.32
N VAL A 73 -12.35 4.63 -4.42
CA VAL A 73 -12.42 6.10 -4.49
C VAL A 73 -13.82 6.50 -4.88
N GLU A 74 -14.48 7.23 -3.99
CA GLU A 74 -15.80 7.78 -4.19
C GLU A 74 -15.71 9.31 -4.27
N GLU A 75 -16.38 9.90 -5.25
CA GLU A 75 -16.59 11.35 -5.31
C GLU A 75 -18.06 11.70 -5.24
N LYS A 76 -18.33 12.85 -4.61
CA LYS A 76 -19.67 13.42 -4.55
C LYS A 76 -19.95 14.21 -5.81
N GLN A 77 -20.81 13.68 -6.68
CA GLN A 77 -21.28 14.42 -7.84
C GLN A 77 -22.65 15.06 -7.55
N LYS A 78 -22.77 16.34 -7.88
CA LYS A 78 -24.03 17.10 -7.77
C LYS A 78 -24.98 16.64 -8.89
N ILE A 79 -26.17 16.17 -8.52
CA ILE A 79 -27.22 15.69 -9.43
C ILE A 79 -28.49 16.56 -9.43
N GLY A 80 -28.51 17.64 -8.64
CA GLY A 80 -29.61 18.60 -8.57
C GLY A 80 -29.27 19.77 -7.64
N GLU A 81 -30.20 20.71 -7.42
CA GLU A 81 -29.92 21.94 -6.63
C GLU A 81 -29.34 21.64 -5.23
N ASP A 82 -29.86 20.63 -4.53
CA ASP A 82 -29.39 20.18 -3.19
C ASP A 82 -29.19 18.66 -3.09
N LYS A 83 -29.00 17.96 -4.21
CA LYS A 83 -28.80 16.51 -4.23
C LYS A 83 -27.39 16.15 -4.68
N TYR A 84 -26.72 15.33 -3.87
CA TYR A 84 -25.42 14.75 -4.16
C TYR A 84 -25.55 13.23 -4.19
N LYS A 85 -24.85 12.59 -5.12
CA LYS A 85 -24.68 11.13 -5.17
C LYS A 85 -23.21 10.83 -4.97
N ASP A 86 -22.93 9.82 -4.17
CA ASP A 86 -21.61 9.20 -4.14
C ASP A 86 -21.48 8.35 -5.41
N ILE A 87 -20.44 8.63 -6.20
CA ILE A 87 -20.12 7.91 -7.42
C ILE A 87 -18.74 7.30 -7.24
N VAL A 88 -18.68 5.99 -7.45
CA VAL A 88 -17.44 5.24 -7.47
C VAL A 88 -16.66 5.63 -8.72
N ILE A 89 -15.52 6.30 -8.53
CA ILE A 89 -14.60 6.66 -9.61
C ILE A 89 -13.57 5.56 -9.83
N PHE A 90 -13.23 4.85 -8.76
CA PHE A 90 -12.25 3.78 -8.80
C PHE A 90 -12.60 2.71 -7.79
N ASP A 91 -12.58 1.46 -8.23
CA ASP A 91 -12.81 0.27 -7.39
C ASP A 91 -11.97 -0.86 -7.96
N GLY A 92 -10.81 -1.11 -7.35
CA GLY A 92 -9.85 -2.05 -7.89
C GLY A 92 -8.50 -2.08 -7.16
N PRO A 93 -7.57 -2.91 -7.65
CA PRO A 93 -6.23 -2.99 -7.09
C PRO A 93 -5.42 -1.71 -7.34
N ASP A 94 -4.70 -1.25 -6.33
CA ASP A 94 -3.80 -0.08 -6.39
C ASP A 94 -2.38 -0.46 -5.97
N ILE A 95 -1.36 0.23 -6.48
CA ILE A 95 0.04 -0.04 -6.12
C ILE A 95 0.52 0.96 -5.07
N GLU A 96 1.05 0.46 -3.97
CA GLU A 96 1.68 1.24 -2.90
C GLU A 96 3.15 0.82 -2.69
N ASN A 97 4.03 1.81 -2.56
CA ASN A 97 5.44 1.58 -2.22
C ASN A 97 5.58 1.20 -0.76
N VAL A 98 6.39 0.17 -0.51
CA VAL A 98 6.75 -0.23 0.85
C VAL A 98 8.09 0.41 1.21
N ASP A 99 8.13 1.04 2.39
CA ASP A 99 9.39 1.47 3.00
C ASP A 99 10.14 0.22 3.49
N VAL A 100 11.19 -0.15 2.76
CA VAL A 100 11.97 -1.36 3.04
C VAL A 100 12.70 -1.31 4.37
N ILE A 101 12.95 -0.12 4.94
CA ILE A 101 13.55 0.02 6.28
C ILE A 101 12.57 -0.44 7.36
N LYS A 102 11.28 -0.26 7.10
CA LYS A 102 10.17 -0.54 8.02
C LYS A 102 9.40 -1.81 7.65
N PHE A 103 10.00 -2.63 6.80
CA PHE A 103 9.44 -3.88 6.35
C PHE A 103 10.27 -5.03 6.91
N LEU A 104 9.62 -5.87 7.73
CA LEU A 104 10.22 -7.09 8.25
C LEU A 104 9.57 -8.28 7.56
N SER A 105 10.40 -9.21 7.08
CA SER A 105 9.93 -10.47 6.50
C SER A 105 10.70 -11.63 7.10
N ASP A 106 10.14 -12.83 6.98
CA ASP A 106 10.79 -14.05 7.44
C ASP A 106 12.19 -14.22 6.83
N PRO A 107 13.28 -14.15 7.63
CA PRO A 107 14.63 -14.26 7.11
C PRO A 107 14.96 -15.68 6.61
N PHE A 108 14.13 -16.67 6.93
CA PHE A 108 14.29 -18.05 6.47
C PHE A 108 13.49 -18.34 5.19
N SER A 109 12.67 -17.39 4.73
CA SER A 109 11.96 -17.48 3.47
C SER A 109 12.75 -16.78 2.35
N LYS A 110 12.88 -17.43 1.20
CA LYS A 110 13.50 -16.82 0.01
C LYS A 110 12.54 -15.93 -0.76
N ASP A 111 11.25 -16.10 -0.53
CA ASP A 111 10.17 -15.36 -1.16
C ASP A 111 9.28 -14.68 -0.10
N LEU A 112 8.26 -14.00 -0.59
CA LEU A 112 7.26 -13.29 0.21
C LEU A 112 6.04 -14.17 0.54
N THR A 113 6.15 -15.50 0.63
CA THR A 113 5.00 -16.35 0.99
C THR A 113 4.81 -16.49 2.50
N SER A 114 5.89 -16.36 3.27
CA SER A 114 5.85 -16.42 4.74
C SER A 114 5.36 -15.10 5.38
N TRP A 115 5.50 -15.02 6.71
CA TRP A 115 5.06 -13.89 7.51
C TRP A 115 5.82 -12.60 7.17
N LYS A 116 5.09 -11.49 7.32
CA LYS A 116 5.61 -10.13 7.10
C LYS A 116 5.02 -9.18 8.11
N ILE A 117 5.76 -8.13 8.44
CA ILE A 117 5.33 -7.06 9.32
C ILE A 117 5.63 -5.73 8.64
N PHE A 118 4.61 -4.90 8.48
CA PHE A 118 4.77 -3.53 8.01
C PHE A 118 4.67 -2.58 9.19
N GLN A 119 5.71 -1.79 9.42
CA GLN A 119 5.68 -0.68 10.36
C GLN A 119 5.36 0.61 9.61
N LYS A 120 4.25 1.25 9.98
CA LYS A 120 3.79 2.49 9.36
C LYS A 120 3.75 3.59 10.42
N ASP A 121 4.50 4.65 10.16
CA ASP A 121 4.55 5.83 11.03
C ASP A 121 3.52 6.86 10.59
N ASN A 122 3.05 7.66 11.55
CA ASN A 122 2.22 8.84 11.29
C ASN A 122 0.97 8.53 10.45
N VAL A 123 0.32 7.39 10.73
CA VAL A 123 -0.89 6.96 10.02
C VAL A 123 -2.08 7.76 10.55
N PRO A 124 -2.78 8.55 9.72
CA PRO A 124 -3.91 9.35 10.19
C PRO A 124 -5.08 8.48 10.62
N ALA A 125 -5.72 8.82 11.74
CA ALA A 125 -6.92 8.10 12.21
C ALA A 125 -8.08 8.19 11.20
N THR A 126 -8.13 9.24 10.38
CA THR A 126 -9.10 9.37 9.28
C THR A 126 -8.91 8.29 8.21
N TYR A 127 -7.67 7.98 7.85
CA TYR A 127 -7.33 6.88 6.93
C TYR A 127 -7.75 5.53 7.52
N LEU A 128 -7.43 5.28 8.78
CA LEU A 128 -7.81 4.03 9.45
C LEU A 128 -9.34 3.85 9.51
N ARG A 129 -10.10 4.92 9.78
CA ARG A 129 -11.57 4.87 9.76
C ARG A 129 -12.13 4.62 8.37
N GLN A 130 -11.48 5.11 7.32
CA GLN A 130 -11.85 4.77 5.95
C GLN A 130 -11.61 3.27 5.69
N LYS A 131 -10.43 2.77 6.07
CA LYS A 131 -10.08 1.36 5.93
C LYS A 131 -10.94 0.41 6.78
N GLU A 132 -11.46 0.86 7.92
CA GLU A 132 -12.48 0.14 8.70
C GLU A 132 -13.79 -0.03 7.91
N LYS A 133 -14.22 1.01 7.16
CA LYS A 133 -15.40 0.90 6.28
C LYS A 133 -15.18 -0.04 5.10
N GLU A 134 -13.93 -0.15 4.63
CA GLU A 134 -13.51 -1.10 3.60
C GLU A 134 -13.36 -2.54 4.15
N GLY A 135 -13.59 -2.76 5.46
CA GLY A 135 -13.49 -4.08 6.10
C GLY A 135 -12.06 -4.55 6.37
N ILE A 136 -11.06 -3.67 6.21
CA ILE A 136 -9.64 -4.01 6.36
C ILE A 136 -9.20 -3.99 7.82
N TYR A 137 -9.72 -3.04 8.60
CA TYR A 137 -9.46 -2.96 10.04
C TYR A 137 -10.76 -3.04 10.84
N ILE A 138 -10.64 -3.33 12.13
CA ILE A 138 -11.75 -3.36 13.08
C ILE A 138 -11.41 -2.54 14.32
N ASN A 139 -12.44 -2.03 15.00
CA ASN A 139 -12.33 -1.32 16.28
C ASN A 139 -11.42 -0.08 16.27
N ILE A 140 -11.32 0.64 15.14
CA ILE A 140 -10.51 1.87 15.02
C ILE A 140 -10.98 2.96 16.00
N LYS A 141 -12.26 2.91 16.43
CA LYS A 141 -12.81 3.81 17.45
C LYS A 141 -12.16 3.66 18.83
N GLU A 142 -11.49 2.54 19.11
CA GLU A 142 -10.81 2.26 20.37
C GLU A 142 -9.40 2.87 20.42
N LEU A 143 -8.84 3.32 19.30
CA LEU A 143 -7.52 3.98 19.21
C LEU A 143 -7.47 5.39 19.83
N LYS A 144 -8.49 5.80 20.59
CA LYS A 144 -8.64 7.17 21.12
C LYS A 144 -7.51 7.64 22.03
N ASP A 145 -6.68 6.73 22.54
CA ASP A 145 -5.67 7.02 23.56
C ASP A 145 -4.24 6.58 23.15
N THR A 146 -4.01 6.19 21.89
CA THR A 146 -2.65 5.88 21.40
C THR A 146 -1.97 7.13 20.89
N SER A 147 -1.07 7.70 21.70
CA SER A 147 -0.16 8.77 21.28
C SER A 147 1.09 8.19 20.61
N TYR A 148 1.51 8.82 19.51
CA TYR A 148 2.81 8.54 18.89
C TYR A 148 3.93 8.72 19.93
N PRO A 149 4.94 7.84 20.00
CA PRO A 149 6.00 7.93 21.00
C PRO A 149 6.63 9.33 21.03
N GLU A 150 6.67 9.96 22.21
CA GLU A 150 7.20 11.32 22.44
C GLU A 150 8.63 11.52 21.88
N PHE A 151 9.37 10.44 21.65
CA PHE A 151 10.75 10.43 21.17
C PHE A 151 10.95 11.03 19.77
N PHE A 152 9.91 11.04 18.93
CA PHE A 152 9.96 11.60 17.58
C PHE A 152 9.33 13.00 17.48
N LYS A 153 8.96 13.64 18.60
CA LYS A 153 8.51 15.05 18.60
C LYS A 153 9.66 16.01 18.34
N GLN A 154 10.16 16.04 17.11
CA GLN A 154 10.84 17.21 16.60
C GLN A 154 9.79 18.31 16.39
N SER A 155 9.64 19.15 17.42
CA SER A 155 8.76 20.33 17.49
C SER A 155 7.28 20.05 17.83
N PRO A 156 6.75 20.61 18.94
CA PRO A 156 5.35 20.45 19.36
C PRO A 156 4.31 21.18 18.49
N LEU A 157 4.74 21.84 17.40
CA LEU A 157 3.87 22.65 16.53
C LEU A 157 3.29 21.90 15.33
N THR A 158 3.73 20.67 15.04
CA THR A 158 3.35 19.93 13.82
C THR A 158 2.93 18.49 14.06
N ALA A 159 2.90 17.98 15.30
CA ALA A 159 2.42 16.63 15.57
C ALA A 159 0.90 16.55 15.26
N PRO A 160 0.47 15.80 14.23
CA PRO A 160 -0.95 15.66 13.94
C PRO A 160 -1.62 14.97 15.13
N LYS A 161 -2.58 15.66 15.76
CA LYS A 161 -3.25 15.23 16.99
C LYS A 161 -4.00 13.90 16.88
N ASP A 162 -4.09 13.32 15.69
CA ASP A 162 -4.86 12.11 15.37
C ASP A 162 -4.05 11.19 14.42
N SER A 163 -2.81 10.86 14.77
CA SER A 163 -2.00 9.90 14.00
C SER A 163 -1.31 8.89 14.91
N VAL A 164 -1.23 7.65 14.44
CA VAL A 164 -0.73 6.50 15.20
C VAL A 164 0.42 5.84 14.46
N GLU A 165 1.25 5.13 15.23
CA GLU A 165 2.14 4.12 14.68
C GLU A 165 1.35 2.80 14.56
N LEU A 166 1.51 2.10 13.44
CA LEU A 166 0.79 0.87 13.14
C LEU A 166 1.77 -0.24 12.77
N LEU A 167 1.61 -1.40 13.41
CA LEU A 167 2.24 -2.66 12.98
C LEU A 167 1.18 -3.53 12.31
N GLU A 168 1.33 -3.79 11.02
CA GLU A 168 0.47 -4.69 10.25
C GLU A 168 1.13 -6.06 10.12
N TYR A 169 0.47 -7.08 10.67
CA TYR A 169 0.94 -8.46 10.66
C TYR A 169 0.26 -9.23 9.52
N HIS A 170 1.05 -9.83 8.63
CA HIS A 170 0.55 -10.61 7.51
C HIS A 170 1.09 -12.05 7.57
N GLY A 171 0.21 -13.02 7.37
CA GLY A 171 0.54 -14.44 7.46
C GLY A 171 0.58 -14.97 8.90
N LEU A 172 1.15 -16.16 9.07
CA LEU A 172 1.30 -16.80 10.39
C LEU A 172 2.53 -16.22 11.11
N VAL A 173 2.36 -15.06 11.74
CA VAL A 173 3.43 -14.38 12.48
C VAL A 173 3.71 -15.13 13.79
N PRO A 174 4.98 -15.48 14.10
CA PRO A 174 5.34 -16.06 15.39
C PRO A 174 4.90 -15.19 16.58
N GLN A 175 4.23 -15.79 17.56
CA GLN A 175 3.71 -15.11 18.75
C GLN A 175 4.77 -14.25 19.48
N ARG A 176 6.01 -14.73 19.56
CA ARG A 176 7.15 -13.98 20.14
C ARG A 176 7.40 -12.61 19.50
N LEU A 177 7.04 -12.42 18.23
CA LEU A 177 7.20 -11.14 17.52
C LEU A 177 6.03 -10.18 17.77
N ILE A 178 4.89 -10.70 18.24
CA ILE A 178 3.70 -9.93 18.59
C ILE A 178 3.80 -9.47 20.06
N GLU A 179 4.36 -10.32 20.92
CA GLU A 179 4.39 -10.08 22.38
C GLU A 179 5.56 -9.21 22.85
N GLY A 180 6.64 -9.10 22.06
CA GLY A 180 7.82 -8.27 22.38
C GLY A 180 8.80 -8.96 23.32
#